data_AF-A0A538DBR3-F1
#
_entry.id   AF-A0A538DBR3-F1
#
_cell.length_a   1.000
_cell.length_b   1.000
_cell.length_c   1.000
_cell.angle_alpha   90.00
_cell.angle_beta   90.00
_cell.angle_gamma   90.00
#
_symmetry.space_group_name_H-M   'P 1'
#
loop_
_entity.id
_entity.type
_entity.pdbx_description
1 polymer ?
#
loop_
_entity_poly.entity_id
_entity_poly.type
_entity_poly.pdbx_seq_one_letter_code
_entity_poly.pdbx_strand_id
1 'polypeptide(L)'
;MLFDGHEIPRAWRVGDFELEVAELTRGRLDRETGLLRGVAGKAWLHLPCAQPPIHPGIHLHPEARALTHSLEVVTEVLHPQTEISLPDAQRLRPGVALGDTVPLPFAVDRADLQEIVSLGRGVRDWLDSDPRAGGYAVEFSKLTVSLADARVVDGSVKYTVAGPYRGPIEIVIDGFVLVISSLELTPHRSTATATVRLPGGITDADSCGPATIDLGQIALSPTCDYYVDAPDRAHGPWLLGDTGLVIEGTGYVLDLSTTTSPAPWSPAWRGLTLGAGTATGEKYVPDPCNTGYLRGHYTYDNAIVVNSGFFGSLYLAKPVTFGALSPLGQTFTFAAGAMDVWYSQIVRGELRDGTTTLPYDAVCAGRRNRRVRTPIAAVSIQPDLDLAG
;
A
#
# COMPACT_ATOMS: atom_id res chain seq x y z
N MET A 1 -8.22 22.45 28.68
CA MET A 1 -6.82 22.32 29.18
C MET A 1 -6.44 23.64 29.82
N LEU A 2 -5.66 23.69 30.89
CA LEU A 2 -5.21 24.96 31.48
C LEU A 2 -3.85 25.38 30.90
N PHE A 3 -3.76 26.59 30.36
CA PHE A 3 -2.51 27.20 29.91
C PHE A 3 -2.49 28.65 30.39
N ASP A 4 -1.43 29.06 31.10
CA ASP A 4 -1.32 30.36 31.78
C ASP A 4 -2.56 30.72 32.65
N GLY A 5 -3.15 29.71 33.30
CA GLY A 5 -4.32 29.88 34.18
C GLY A 5 -5.65 30.07 33.45
N HIS A 6 -5.68 29.92 32.13
CA HIS A 6 -6.88 30.00 31.30
C HIS A 6 -7.28 28.65 30.71
N GLU A 7 -8.57 28.37 30.64
CA GLU A 7 -9.08 27.17 29.99
C GLU A 7 -9.06 27.36 28.46
N ILE A 8 -8.34 26.47 27.77
CA ILE A 8 -8.20 26.43 26.32
C ILE A 8 -8.86 25.16 25.79
N PRO A 9 -9.63 25.24 24.67
CA PRO A 9 -10.17 24.07 23.99
C PRO A 9 -9.07 23.08 23.62
N ARG A 10 -9.34 21.78 23.78
CA ARG A 10 -8.40 20.71 23.37
C ARG A 10 -8.49 20.40 21.89
N ALA A 11 -9.68 20.52 21.28
CA ALA A 11 -9.87 20.29 19.86
C ALA A 11 -9.65 21.58 19.07
N TRP A 12 -8.69 21.58 18.15
CA TRP A 12 -8.39 22.68 17.24
C TRP A 12 -8.60 22.26 15.78
N ARG A 13 -8.89 23.24 14.90
CA ARG A 13 -9.02 23.01 13.46
C ARG A 13 -7.87 23.64 12.67
N VAL A 14 -7.22 22.87 11.80
CA VAL A 14 -6.25 23.36 10.81
C VAL A 14 -6.79 23.08 9.42
N GLY A 15 -7.21 24.13 8.71
CA GLY A 15 -7.98 23.96 7.49
C GLY A 15 -9.28 23.21 7.81
N ASP A 16 -9.42 22.02 7.22
CA ASP A 16 -10.56 21.10 7.41
C ASP A 16 -10.23 19.90 8.32
N PHE A 17 -9.01 19.85 8.88
CA PHE A 17 -8.55 18.76 9.74
C PHE A 17 -8.72 19.10 11.22
N GLU A 18 -9.05 18.10 12.03
CA GLU A 18 -9.19 18.21 13.47
C GLU A 18 -7.92 17.71 14.19
N LEU A 19 -7.50 18.48 15.19
CA LEU A 19 -6.36 18.20 16.05
C LEU A 19 -6.81 18.17 17.51
N GLU A 20 -6.49 17.09 18.23
CA GLU A 20 -6.62 17.05 19.69
C GLU A 20 -5.28 17.41 20.35
N VAL A 21 -5.21 18.57 20.98
CA VAL A 21 -3.99 19.06 21.66
C VAL A 21 -3.69 18.21 22.88
N ALA A 22 -2.55 17.51 22.81
CA ALA A 22 -2.03 16.69 23.90
C ALA A 22 -1.16 17.51 24.86
N GLU A 23 -0.27 18.34 24.31
CA GLU A 23 0.72 19.09 25.07
C GLU A 23 0.99 20.47 24.45
N LEU A 24 1.12 21.48 25.31
CA LEU A 24 1.57 22.82 24.95
C LEU A 24 2.90 23.12 25.65
N THR A 25 3.94 23.36 24.87
CA THR A 25 5.29 23.66 25.39
C THR A 25 5.63 25.15 25.31
N ARG A 26 4.93 25.90 24.45
CA ARG A 26 5.11 27.34 24.26
C ARG A 26 3.81 27.98 23.78
N GLY A 27 3.63 29.26 24.07
CA GLY A 27 2.55 30.10 23.55
C GLY A 27 2.41 31.38 24.37
N ARG A 28 1.68 32.37 23.83
CA ARG A 28 1.25 33.56 24.58
C ARG A 28 -0.17 33.94 24.18
N LEU A 29 -1.04 34.13 25.16
CA LEU A 29 -2.38 34.64 24.93
C LEU A 29 -2.37 36.17 24.79
N ASP A 30 -2.81 36.66 23.63
CA ASP A 30 -3.14 38.06 23.41
C ASP A 30 -4.61 38.29 23.80
N ARG A 31 -4.82 38.99 24.92
CA ARG A 31 -6.14 39.20 25.50
C ARG A 31 -6.99 40.21 24.73
N GLU A 32 -6.38 41.12 23.98
CA GLU A 32 -7.12 42.12 23.20
C GLU A 32 -7.73 41.49 21.96
N THR A 33 -7.00 40.56 21.34
CA THR A 33 -7.43 39.91 20.10
C THR A 33 -8.03 38.51 20.30
N GLY A 34 -7.89 37.92 21.49
CA GLY A 34 -8.31 36.53 21.76
C GLY A 34 -7.47 35.49 21.03
N LEU A 35 -6.28 35.86 20.56
CA LEU A 35 -5.38 35.01 19.79
C LEU A 35 -4.31 34.39 20.68
N LEU A 36 -4.13 33.07 20.56
CA LEU A 36 -3.01 32.36 21.14
C LEU A 36 -1.88 32.28 20.11
N ARG A 37 -0.77 32.98 20.35
CA ARG A 37 0.31 33.16 19.35
C ARG A 37 1.58 32.39 19.70
N GLY A 38 2.33 32.02 18.67
CA GLY A 38 3.66 31.41 18.80
C GLY A 38 3.63 30.04 19.47
N VAL A 39 2.52 29.32 19.31
CA VAL A 39 2.26 28.08 20.05
C VAL A 39 3.09 26.94 19.49
N ALA A 40 3.66 26.13 20.38
CA ALA A 40 4.33 24.89 20.02
C ALA A 40 3.93 23.76 20.97
N GLY A 41 3.99 22.53 20.48
CA GLY A 41 3.53 21.38 21.24
C GLY A 41 3.26 20.15 20.38
N LYS A 42 2.50 19.23 20.95
CA LYS A 42 2.11 17.95 20.35
C LYS A 42 0.59 17.84 20.32
N ALA A 43 0.06 17.27 19.26
CA ALA A 43 -1.36 16.99 19.09
C ALA A 43 -1.56 15.61 18.44
N TRP A 44 -2.81 15.14 18.49
CA TRP A 44 -3.30 14.00 17.75
C TRP A 44 -4.07 14.49 16.54
N LEU A 45 -3.66 14.09 15.34
CA LEU A 45 -4.34 14.38 14.09
C LEU A 45 -5.36 13.29 13.80
N HIS A 46 -6.63 13.67 13.67
CA HIS A 46 -7.66 12.76 13.20
C HIS A 46 -7.76 12.78 11.68
N LEU A 47 -7.61 11.61 11.07
CA LEU A 47 -7.79 11.40 9.64
C LEU A 47 -8.99 10.45 9.45
N PRO A 48 -10.18 10.94 9.07
CA PRO A 48 -11.41 10.14 9.08
C PRO A 48 -11.37 8.86 8.25
N CYS A 49 -10.59 8.82 7.17
CA CYS A 49 -10.44 7.63 6.34
C CYS A 49 -9.25 6.74 6.71
N ALA A 50 -8.35 7.23 7.57
CA ALA A 50 -7.20 6.46 7.99
C ALA A 50 -7.63 5.74 9.28
N GLN A 51 -7.87 4.44 9.19
CA GLN A 51 -8.18 3.66 10.38
C GLN A 51 -6.88 3.35 11.12
N PRO A 52 -6.73 3.73 12.40
CA PRO A 52 -5.62 3.24 13.18
C PRO A 52 -5.78 1.72 13.35
N PRO A 53 -4.70 0.92 13.21
CA PRO A 53 -4.73 -0.54 13.20
C PRO A 53 -5.14 -1.16 14.56
N ILE A 54 -5.28 -0.36 15.61
CA ILE A 54 -5.69 -0.79 16.95
C ILE A 54 -6.75 0.19 17.45
N HIS A 55 -7.93 -0.31 17.81
CA HIS A 55 -9.03 0.51 18.30
C HIS A 55 -9.09 0.53 19.85
N PRO A 56 -9.27 1.70 20.48
CA PRO A 56 -9.68 1.74 21.88
C PRO A 56 -11.08 1.12 22.02
N GLY A 57 -11.18 0.10 22.88
CA GLY A 57 -12.45 -0.55 23.16
C GLY A 57 -13.48 0.45 23.68
N ILE A 58 -14.57 0.62 22.92
CA ILE A 58 -15.97 0.90 23.30
C ILE A 58 -16.84 1.11 22.03
N HIS A 59 -16.25 1.45 20.87
CA HIS A 59 -16.96 1.48 19.59
C HIS A 59 -16.63 0.24 18.76
N LEU A 60 -17.39 -0.83 19.01
CA LEU A 60 -17.18 -2.15 18.40
C LEU A 60 -17.59 -2.13 16.92
N HIS A 61 -16.59 -2.25 16.03
CA HIS A 61 -16.80 -2.80 14.71
C HIS A 61 -17.35 -4.24 14.87
N PRO A 62 -18.39 -4.67 14.13
CA PRO A 62 -19.08 -5.94 14.38
C PRO A 62 -18.21 -7.19 14.23
N GLU A 63 -17.04 -7.08 13.59
CA GLU A 63 -16.10 -8.19 13.37
C GLU A 63 -14.82 -8.10 14.23
N ALA A 64 -14.65 -7.04 15.02
CA ALA A 64 -13.46 -6.86 15.84
C ALA A 64 -13.40 -7.89 16.98
N ARG A 65 -12.23 -8.50 17.18
CA ARG A 65 -12.00 -9.41 18.31
C ARG A 65 -11.38 -8.64 19.46
N ALA A 66 -12.00 -8.79 20.63
CA ALA A 66 -11.41 -8.33 21.87
C ALA A 66 -10.22 -9.24 22.24
N LEU A 67 -9.06 -8.62 22.36
CA LEU A 67 -7.85 -9.23 22.87
C LEU A 67 -7.44 -8.48 24.12
N THR A 68 -6.72 -9.16 25.02
CA THR A 68 -6.21 -8.55 26.24
C THR A 68 -4.72 -8.75 26.28
N HIS A 69 -3.97 -7.64 26.23
CA HIS A 69 -2.51 -7.66 26.23
C HIS A 69 -2.06 -7.15 27.57
N SER A 70 -1.06 -7.81 28.14
CA SER A 70 -0.62 -7.54 29.50
C SER A 70 0.77 -6.95 29.45
N LEU A 71 0.95 -5.79 30.07
CA LEU A 71 2.23 -5.09 30.12
C LEU A 71 2.74 -5.01 31.55
N GLU A 72 4.01 -5.33 31.75
CA GLU A 72 4.71 -5.20 33.02
C GLU A 72 5.09 -3.74 33.28
N VAL A 73 4.86 -3.28 34.50
CA VAL A 73 5.11 -1.90 34.90
C VAL A 73 6.53 -1.74 35.39
N VAL A 74 7.34 -1.01 34.63
CA VAL A 74 8.78 -0.86 34.88
C VAL A 74 9.17 0.60 35.09
N THR A 75 10.35 0.83 35.65
CA THR A 75 10.92 2.17 35.82
C THR A 75 11.48 2.74 34.52
N GLU A 76 12.05 1.89 33.69
CA GLU A 76 12.64 2.23 32.40
C GLU A 76 12.21 1.15 31.40
N VAL A 77 11.61 1.58 30.29
CA VAL A 77 11.03 0.66 29.29
C VAL A 77 12.13 0.23 28.32
N LEU A 78 12.52 -1.03 28.39
CA LEU A 78 13.48 -1.67 27.50
C LEU A 78 12.79 -2.54 26.44
N HIS A 79 11.65 -3.13 26.80
CA HIS A 79 10.84 -4.02 25.97
C HIS A 79 9.38 -3.54 25.90
N PRO A 80 9.11 -2.48 25.14
CA PRO A 80 7.81 -1.79 25.12
C PRO A 80 6.65 -2.61 24.52
N GLN A 81 6.95 -3.71 23.84
CA GLN A 81 5.95 -4.71 23.47
C GLN A 81 5.37 -5.44 24.69
N THR A 82 6.06 -5.44 25.83
CA THR A 82 5.72 -6.18 27.05
C THR A 82 5.81 -5.34 28.31
N GLU A 83 6.30 -4.10 28.22
CA GLU A 83 6.59 -3.22 29.36
C GLU A 83 5.94 -1.84 29.18
N ILE A 84 5.55 -1.21 30.29
CA ILE A 84 4.99 0.13 30.36
C ILE A 84 5.64 0.90 31.52
N SER A 85 5.86 2.20 31.35
CA SER A 85 6.41 3.04 32.42
C SER A 85 5.41 3.17 33.58
N LEU A 86 5.89 3.26 34.83
CA LEU A 86 5.03 3.53 35.98
C LEU A 86 4.14 4.78 35.82
N PRO A 87 4.66 5.94 35.33
CA PRO A 87 3.82 7.11 35.08
C PRO A 87 2.67 6.85 34.09
N ASP A 88 2.92 6.10 33.01
CA ASP A 88 1.90 5.82 32.00
C ASP A 88 0.89 4.77 32.47
N ALA A 89 1.37 3.75 33.18
CA ALA A 89 0.53 2.75 33.83
C ALA A 89 -0.48 3.40 34.81
N GLN A 90 -0.03 4.41 35.57
CA GLN A 90 -0.88 5.14 36.51
C GLN A 90 -1.93 6.03 35.81
N ARG A 91 -1.70 6.46 34.57
CA ARG A 91 -2.70 7.18 33.74
C ARG A 91 -3.82 6.25 33.27
N LEU A 92 -3.49 4.99 33.02
CA LEU A 92 -4.43 3.96 32.56
C LEU A 92 -5.22 3.37 33.72
N ARG A 93 -4.54 3.04 34.82
CA ARG A 93 -5.14 2.49 36.03
C ARG A 93 -4.51 3.14 37.27
N PRO A 94 -5.22 4.07 37.93
CA PRO A 94 -4.75 4.67 39.17
C PRO A 94 -4.47 3.60 40.23
N GLY A 95 -3.34 3.71 40.93
CA GLY A 95 -2.94 2.79 42.02
C GLY A 95 -2.05 1.61 41.60
N VAL A 96 -1.62 1.55 40.34
CA VAL A 96 -0.64 0.58 39.84
C VAL A 96 0.78 0.89 40.36
N ALA A 97 1.53 -0.16 40.71
CA ALA A 97 2.89 -0.14 41.23
C ALA A 97 3.90 -0.80 40.27
N LEU A 98 5.19 -0.63 40.54
CA LEU A 98 6.27 -1.30 39.79
C LEU A 98 6.19 -2.82 39.96
N GLY A 99 6.36 -3.56 38.86
CA GLY A 99 6.23 -5.01 38.79
C GLY A 99 4.79 -5.51 38.64
N ASP A 100 3.79 -4.61 38.71
CA ASP A 100 2.41 -4.98 38.39
C ASP A 100 2.26 -5.23 36.88
N THR A 101 1.19 -5.93 36.52
CA THR A 101 0.80 -6.10 35.12
C THR A 101 -0.49 -5.33 34.84
N VAL A 102 -0.49 -4.49 33.81
CA VAL A 102 -1.67 -3.75 33.36
C VAL A 102 -2.28 -4.47 32.17
N PRO A 103 -3.49 -5.04 32.31
CA PRO A 103 -4.22 -5.60 31.18
C PRO A 103 -4.85 -4.47 30.37
N LEU A 104 -4.62 -4.50 29.06
CA LEU A 104 -5.17 -3.57 28.11
C LEU A 104 -6.15 -4.32 27.21
N PRO A 105 -7.45 -4.02 27.28
CA PRO A 105 -8.41 -4.56 26.34
C PRO A 105 -8.27 -3.80 25.02
N PHE A 106 -7.96 -4.53 23.95
CA PHE A 106 -7.85 -3.98 22.61
C PHE A 106 -8.82 -4.70 21.68
N ALA A 107 -9.46 -3.96 20.77
CA ALA A 107 -10.26 -4.53 19.70
C ALA A 107 -9.46 -4.41 18.41
N VAL A 108 -9.19 -5.54 17.78
CA VAL A 108 -8.41 -5.61 16.52
C VAL A 108 -9.22 -6.39 15.50
N ASP A 109 -9.25 -5.92 14.27
CA ASP A 109 -9.84 -6.67 13.18
C ASP A 109 -9.06 -7.98 12.95
N ARG A 110 -9.73 -9.03 12.51
CA ARG A 110 -9.07 -10.30 12.22
C ARG A 110 -7.97 -10.15 11.15
N ALA A 111 -8.17 -9.27 10.17
CA ALA A 111 -7.18 -8.96 9.14
C ALA A 111 -5.96 -8.23 9.74
N ASP A 112 -6.22 -7.20 10.55
CA ASP A 112 -5.18 -6.41 11.23
C ASP A 112 -4.37 -7.23 12.23
N LEU A 113 -4.98 -8.23 12.88
CA LEU A 113 -4.28 -9.12 13.81
C LEU A 113 -3.17 -9.90 13.11
N GLN A 114 -3.42 -10.38 11.89
CA GLN A 114 -2.40 -11.06 11.09
C GLN A 114 -1.30 -10.10 10.64
N GLU A 115 -1.66 -8.85 10.33
CA GLU A 115 -0.70 -7.81 9.93
C GLU A 115 0.18 -7.33 11.10
N ILE A 116 -0.38 -7.13 12.29
CA ILE A 116 0.34 -6.78 13.52
C ILE A 116 1.33 -7.90 13.90
N VAL A 117 0.93 -9.16 13.77
CA VAL A 117 1.77 -10.33 14.06
C VAL A 117 2.89 -10.50 13.02
N SER A 118 2.65 -10.16 11.75
CA SER A 118 3.62 -10.32 10.66
C SER A 118 4.57 -9.13 10.46
N LEU A 119 4.14 -7.91 10.80
CA LEU A 119 4.92 -6.68 10.60
C LEU A 119 5.56 -6.13 11.89
N GLY A 120 5.33 -6.76 13.05
CA GLY A 120 5.96 -6.34 14.30
C GLY A 120 5.59 -4.91 14.75
N ARG A 121 4.48 -4.37 14.24
CA ARG A 121 4.01 -2.98 14.47
C ARG A 121 3.62 -2.68 15.92
N GLY A 122 3.58 -3.69 16.77
CA GLY A 122 3.76 -3.60 18.22
C GLY A 122 2.71 -2.84 19.03
N VAL A 123 2.45 -3.34 20.23
CA VAL A 123 1.65 -2.64 21.27
C VAL A 123 2.32 -1.31 21.69
N ARG A 124 3.60 -1.10 21.36
CA ARG A 124 4.35 0.13 21.67
C ARG A 124 3.81 1.38 20.97
N ASP A 125 3.58 1.32 19.66
CA ASP A 125 3.10 2.49 18.89
C ASP A 125 1.74 2.95 19.43
N TRP A 126 0.98 2.00 19.99
CA TRP A 126 -0.27 2.21 20.73
C TRP A 126 -0.08 2.75 22.17
N LEU A 127 1.04 2.47 22.84
CA LEU A 127 1.34 2.97 24.19
C LEU A 127 1.95 4.37 24.21
N ASP A 128 2.76 4.69 23.20
CA ASP A 128 3.27 6.05 22.97
C ASP A 128 2.16 6.96 22.38
N SER A 129 1.04 6.37 21.94
CA SER A 129 -0.20 7.08 21.64
C SER A 129 -1.15 7.06 22.82
N ASP A 130 -1.87 8.17 23.08
CA ASP A 130 -3.01 8.07 23.99
C ASP A 130 -4.04 7.18 23.27
N PRO A 131 -4.31 5.96 23.76
CA PRO A 131 -5.20 5.03 23.07
C PRO A 131 -6.58 5.63 22.78
N ARG A 132 -6.97 6.63 23.56
CA ARG A 132 -8.31 7.24 23.57
C ARG A 132 -8.53 8.21 22.40
N ALA A 133 -7.45 8.70 21.77
CA ALA A 133 -7.53 9.76 20.77
C ALA A 133 -7.71 9.25 19.34
N GLY A 134 -7.49 7.96 19.02
CA GLY A 134 -7.77 7.43 17.67
C GLY A 134 -7.16 8.25 16.52
N GLY A 135 -5.96 8.82 16.71
CA GLY A 135 -5.33 9.76 15.78
C GLY A 135 -3.81 9.64 15.75
N TYR A 136 -3.17 10.36 14.82
CA TYR A 136 -1.73 10.28 14.55
C TYR A 136 -0.97 11.37 15.31
N ALA A 137 0.10 11.01 16.02
CA ALA A 137 0.92 11.98 16.74
C ALA A 137 1.55 12.99 15.77
N VAL A 138 1.23 14.27 15.92
CA VAL A 138 1.81 15.37 15.14
C VAL A 138 2.47 16.40 16.05
N GLU A 139 3.44 17.11 15.50
CA GLU A 139 4.10 18.23 16.16
C GLU A 139 3.68 19.52 15.50
N PHE A 140 3.50 20.58 16.28
CA PHE A 140 3.21 21.89 15.74
C PHE A 140 4.14 22.94 16.33
N SER A 141 4.44 23.94 15.52
CA SER A 141 5.33 25.02 15.92
C SER A 141 4.88 26.34 15.33
N LYS A 142 5.03 27.41 16.14
CA LYS A 142 4.68 28.78 15.78
C LYS A 142 3.23 28.93 15.31
N LEU A 143 2.29 28.16 15.87
CA LEU A 143 0.88 28.32 15.52
C LEU A 143 0.34 29.64 16.08
N THR A 144 -0.61 30.20 15.35
CA THR A 144 -1.54 31.22 15.86
C THR A 144 -2.96 30.64 15.82
N VAL A 145 -3.64 30.64 16.95
CA VAL A 145 -4.96 30.03 17.13
C VAL A 145 -5.96 31.09 17.58
N SER A 146 -7.09 31.19 16.86
CA SER A 146 -8.26 31.92 17.31
C SER A 146 -9.01 31.09 18.33
N LEU A 147 -9.11 31.57 19.58
CA LEU A 147 -9.82 30.84 20.64
C LEU A 147 -11.34 30.96 20.52
N ALA A 148 -11.87 31.93 19.76
CA ALA A 148 -13.30 32.07 19.52
C ALA A 148 -13.89 30.85 18.79
N ASP A 149 -13.14 30.33 17.81
CA ASP A 149 -13.58 29.21 16.95
C ASP A 149 -12.65 27.99 17.05
N ALA A 150 -11.69 28.02 17.98
CA ALA A 150 -10.61 27.03 18.11
C ALA A 150 -9.91 26.71 16.77
N ARG A 151 -9.67 27.74 15.95
CA ARG A 151 -9.14 27.58 14.58
C ARG A 151 -7.73 28.11 14.48
N VAL A 152 -6.84 27.33 13.88
CA VAL A 152 -5.50 27.75 13.51
C VAL A 152 -5.59 28.68 12.31
N VAL A 153 -5.07 29.89 12.47
CA VAL A 153 -5.09 30.96 11.46
C VAL A 153 -3.72 31.23 10.85
N ASP A 154 -2.65 30.77 11.49
CA ASP A 154 -1.28 30.82 10.96
C ASP A 154 -0.40 29.71 11.60
N GLY A 155 0.69 29.36 10.92
CA GLY A 155 1.65 28.33 11.34
C GLY A 155 1.48 26.99 10.64
N SER A 156 2.23 25.99 11.11
CA SER A 156 2.27 24.66 10.50
C SER A 156 2.22 23.54 11.54
N VAL A 157 1.56 22.45 11.16
CA VAL A 157 1.50 21.18 11.87
C VAL A 157 2.14 20.12 10.98
N LYS A 158 3.02 19.31 11.56
CA LYS A 158 3.87 18.39 10.82
C LYS A 158 3.80 16.99 11.38
N TYR A 159 3.72 16.03 10.46
CA TYR A 159 4.07 14.64 10.70
C TYR A 159 5.34 14.34 9.92
N THR A 160 6.33 13.79 10.61
CA THR A 160 7.51 13.22 9.97
C THR A 160 7.78 11.87 10.60
N VAL A 161 8.08 10.88 9.77
CA VAL A 161 8.68 9.60 10.18
C VAL A 161 10.12 9.88 10.64
N ALA A 162 10.25 10.49 11.82
CA ALA A 162 11.51 10.79 12.45
C ALA A 162 11.55 10.06 13.80
N GLY A 163 12.41 9.04 13.89
CA GLY A 163 12.59 8.22 15.08
C GLY A 163 12.42 6.73 14.80
N PRO A 164 13.03 5.85 15.62
CA PRO A 164 13.01 4.41 15.41
C PRO A 164 11.64 3.73 15.59
N TYR A 165 10.63 4.47 16.09
CA TYR A 165 9.33 3.93 16.50
C TYR A 165 8.13 4.70 15.92
N ARG A 166 8.35 5.53 14.89
CA ARG A 166 7.25 6.22 14.21
C ARG A 166 7.13 5.69 12.80
N GLY A 167 6.17 4.80 12.56
CA GLY A 167 5.87 4.25 11.22
C GLY A 167 5.16 5.25 10.30
N PRO A 168 5.01 4.96 9.00
CA PRO A 168 4.18 5.77 8.11
C PRO A 168 2.69 5.66 8.50
N ILE A 169 1.90 6.66 8.09
CA ILE A 169 0.43 6.57 8.17
C ILE A 169 -0.05 5.75 6.98
N GLU A 170 -0.89 4.75 7.21
CA GLU A 170 -1.46 3.93 6.15
C GLU A 170 -2.98 4.11 6.04
N ILE A 171 -3.46 4.24 4.81
CA ILE A 171 -4.88 4.42 4.49
C ILE A 171 -5.25 3.34 3.47
N VAL A 172 -6.14 2.42 3.85
CA VAL A 172 -6.58 1.31 2.99
C VAL A 172 -7.81 1.73 2.19
N ILE A 173 -7.74 1.63 0.87
CA ILE A 173 -8.83 2.00 -0.04
C ILE A 173 -8.92 0.94 -1.13
N ASP A 174 -9.98 0.12 -1.12
CA ASP A 174 -10.25 -0.90 -2.13
C ASP A 174 -9.03 -1.76 -2.53
N GLY A 175 -8.34 -2.32 -1.53
CA GLY A 175 -7.15 -3.15 -1.72
C GLY A 175 -5.84 -2.40 -1.95
N PHE A 176 -5.88 -1.08 -2.19
CA PHE A 176 -4.69 -0.23 -2.21
C PHE A 176 -4.35 0.27 -0.81
N VAL A 177 -3.06 0.50 -0.54
CA VAL A 177 -2.61 1.13 0.70
C VAL A 177 -1.84 2.40 0.38
N LEU A 178 -2.42 3.56 0.69
CA LEU A 178 -1.74 4.85 0.61
C LEU A 178 -0.87 5.02 1.86
N VAL A 179 0.44 5.04 1.66
CA VAL A 179 1.48 5.15 2.69
C VAL A 179 1.98 6.59 2.72
N ILE A 180 1.69 7.32 3.79
CA ILE A 180 2.13 8.70 4.00
C ILE A 180 3.36 8.71 4.90
N SER A 181 4.49 9.16 4.37
CA SER A 181 5.78 9.24 5.07
C SER A 181 5.99 10.59 5.77
N SER A 182 5.32 11.63 5.30
CA SER A 182 5.28 12.94 5.96
C SER A 182 4.05 13.72 5.56
N LEU A 183 3.59 14.62 6.42
CA LEU A 183 2.53 15.57 6.09
C LEU A 183 2.80 16.95 6.71
N GLU A 184 2.29 17.98 6.07
CA GLU A 184 2.30 19.35 6.53
C GLU A 184 0.91 19.96 6.35
N LEU A 185 0.31 20.38 7.47
CA LEU A 185 -0.98 21.08 7.50
C LEU A 185 -0.74 22.54 7.86
N THR A 186 -1.35 23.42 7.07
CA THR A 186 -1.45 24.85 7.31
C THR A 186 -2.91 25.26 7.13
N PRO A 187 -3.33 26.46 7.58
CA PRO A 187 -4.70 26.93 7.39
C PRO A 187 -5.18 26.98 5.93
N HIS A 188 -4.25 27.01 4.97
CA HIS A 188 -4.55 27.21 3.54
C HIS A 188 -4.10 26.05 2.65
N ARG A 189 -3.32 25.12 3.17
CA ARG A 189 -2.71 24.03 2.40
C ARG A 189 -2.45 22.83 3.30
N SER A 190 -2.83 21.66 2.79
CA SER A 190 -2.57 20.37 3.41
C SER A 190 -1.87 19.48 2.40
N THR A 191 -0.61 19.13 2.65
CA THR A 191 0.18 18.29 1.75
C THR A 191 0.76 17.09 2.47
N ALA A 192 1.00 16.02 1.72
CA ALA A 192 1.65 14.82 2.22
C ALA A 192 2.63 14.26 1.17
N THR A 193 3.71 13.64 1.62
CA THR A 193 4.53 12.77 0.75
C THR A 193 4.00 11.36 0.86
N ALA A 194 3.62 10.78 -0.28
CA ALA A 194 2.91 9.51 -0.28
C ALA A 194 3.38 8.55 -1.37
N THR A 195 3.28 7.27 -1.05
CA THR A 195 3.49 6.14 -1.95
C THR A 195 2.26 5.26 -1.88
N VAL A 196 1.84 4.66 -2.99
CA VAL A 196 0.72 3.71 -3.00
C VAL A 196 1.26 2.31 -3.17
N ARG A 197 0.93 1.41 -2.25
CA ARG A 197 1.12 -0.03 -2.42
C ARG A 197 -0.06 -0.59 -3.19
N LEU A 198 0.25 -1.40 -4.20
CA LEU A 198 -0.75 -2.05 -5.04
C LEU A 198 -1.39 -3.24 -4.32
N PRO A 199 -2.58 -3.69 -4.77
CA PRO A 199 -3.25 -4.87 -4.24
C PRO A 199 -2.44 -6.16 -4.40
N GLY A 200 -2.88 -7.20 -3.70
CA GLY A 200 -2.26 -8.53 -3.76
C GLY A 200 -2.17 -9.11 -5.17
N GLY A 201 -1.19 -10.00 -5.38
CA GLY A 201 -0.92 -10.60 -6.69
C GLY A 201 -0.09 -9.72 -7.63
N ILE A 202 0.38 -8.57 -7.16
CA ILE A 202 1.35 -7.73 -7.89
C ILE A 202 2.50 -7.40 -6.93
N THR A 203 3.71 -7.83 -7.25
CA THR A 203 4.89 -7.62 -6.41
C THR A 203 5.95 -6.83 -7.15
N ASP A 204 6.77 -6.10 -6.42
CA ASP A 204 7.95 -5.47 -6.97
C ASP A 204 8.92 -6.54 -7.50
N ALA A 205 9.41 -6.38 -8.73
CA ALA A 205 10.19 -7.43 -9.39
C ALA A 205 11.56 -7.63 -8.72
N ASP A 206 12.16 -6.59 -8.16
CA ASP A 206 13.53 -6.65 -7.63
C ASP A 206 13.58 -7.05 -6.16
N SER A 207 12.64 -6.57 -5.34
CA SER A 207 12.58 -6.87 -3.91
C SER A 207 11.69 -8.05 -3.55
N CYS A 208 10.83 -8.50 -4.48
CA CYS A 208 9.72 -9.43 -4.21
C CYS A 208 8.75 -8.93 -3.11
N GLY A 209 8.85 -7.64 -2.73
CA GLY A 209 7.95 -6.99 -1.81
C GLY A 209 6.67 -6.52 -2.50
N PRO A 210 5.77 -5.83 -1.78
CA PRO A 210 4.59 -5.23 -2.39
C PRO A 210 5.00 -4.26 -3.51
N ALA A 211 4.33 -4.32 -4.66
CA ALA A 211 4.54 -3.35 -5.73
C ALA A 211 4.07 -1.96 -5.28
N THR A 212 4.80 -0.92 -5.66
CA THR A 212 4.50 0.46 -5.25
C THR A 212 4.58 1.47 -6.38
N ILE A 213 3.82 2.57 -6.24
CA ILE A 213 3.92 3.79 -7.04
C ILE A 213 4.26 4.96 -6.12
N ASP A 214 5.35 5.66 -6.39
CA ASP A 214 5.66 6.91 -5.71
C ASP A 214 4.80 8.05 -6.28
N LEU A 215 3.92 8.61 -5.45
CA LEU A 215 3.11 9.76 -5.83
C LEU A 215 3.89 11.07 -5.64
N GLY A 216 4.95 11.06 -4.83
CA GLY A 216 5.64 12.27 -4.39
C GLY A 216 4.76 13.08 -3.45
N GLN A 217 4.71 14.40 -3.65
CA GLN A 217 3.88 15.29 -2.84
C GLN A 217 2.45 15.38 -3.40
N ILE A 218 1.46 15.04 -2.57
CA ILE A 218 0.03 15.10 -2.89
C ILE A 218 -0.68 16.09 -1.98
N ALA A 219 -1.85 16.57 -2.40
CA ALA A 219 -2.78 17.26 -1.52
C ALA A 219 -3.46 16.23 -0.60
N LEU A 220 -3.50 16.52 0.70
CA LEU A 220 -4.19 15.67 1.66
C LEU A 220 -5.68 16.06 1.68
N SER A 221 -6.57 15.06 1.56
CA SER A 221 -8.01 15.28 1.57
C SER A 221 -8.63 14.72 2.85
N PRO A 222 -9.48 15.47 3.58
CA PRO A 222 -10.18 14.96 4.76
C PRO A 222 -11.27 13.94 4.40
N THR A 223 -11.77 13.96 3.17
CA THR A 223 -12.72 13.00 2.58
C THR A 223 -12.02 11.88 1.82
N CYS A 224 -10.69 11.93 1.76
CA CYS A 224 -9.82 10.91 1.17
C CYS A 224 -10.11 10.69 -0.30
N ASP A 225 -10.24 11.84 -0.95
CA ASP A 225 -10.29 11.96 -2.38
C ASP A 225 -8.87 12.14 -2.92
N TYR A 226 -8.32 11.05 -3.48
CA TYR A 226 -6.98 11.05 -4.06
C TYR A 226 -7.05 10.63 -5.53
N TYR A 227 -6.81 11.60 -6.39
CA TYR A 227 -6.75 11.43 -7.83
C TYR A 227 -5.39 11.90 -8.35
N VAL A 228 -4.73 11.05 -9.15
CA VAL A 228 -3.44 11.36 -9.78
C VAL A 228 -3.52 10.96 -11.24
N ASP A 229 -3.28 11.93 -12.13
CA ASP A 229 -3.14 11.73 -13.56
C ASP A 229 -1.68 12.00 -13.95
N ALA A 230 -0.98 10.96 -14.37
CA ALA A 230 0.46 10.98 -14.60
C ALA A 230 0.82 10.26 -15.92
N PRO A 231 0.46 10.83 -17.09
CA PRO A 231 0.59 10.17 -18.39
C PRO A 231 2.06 9.95 -18.82
N ASP A 232 2.99 10.72 -18.25
CA ASP A 232 4.42 10.67 -18.60
C ASP A 232 5.28 9.93 -17.56
N ARG A 233 4.70 9.47 -16.44
CA ARG A 233 5.47 8.79 -15.38
C ARG A 233 5.58 7.30 -15.66
N ALA A 234 6.75 6.75 -15.38
CA ALA A 234 6.97 5.31 -15.47
C ALA A 234 6.24 4.56 -14.36
N HIS A 235 5.90 3.30 -14.64
CA HIS A 235 5.39 2.34 -13.67
C HIS A 235 6.09 0.98 -13.85
N GLY A 236 6.03 0.12 -12.84
CA GLY A 236 6.83 -1.10 -12.82
C GLY A 236 8.32 -0.84 -12.53
N PRO A 237 9.16 -1.88 -12.54
CA PRO A 237 8.83 -3.26 -12.93
C PRO A 237 8.08 -4.03 -11.84
N TRP A 238 6.97 -4.68 -12.20
CA TRP A 238 6.15 -5.48 -11.29
C TRP A 238 5.94 -6.90 -11.80
N LEU A 239 6.08 -7.88 -10.91
CA LEU A 239 5.78 -9.29 -11.18
C LEU A 239 4.29 -9.58 -11.00
N LEU A 240 3.69 -10.28 -11.97
CA LEU A 240 2.28 -10.66 -11.96
C LEU A 240 2.09 -12.07 -11.38
N GLY A 241 1.62 -12.13 -10.13
CA GLY A 241 1.37 -13.36 -9.40
C GLY A 241 2.54 -14.35 -9.53
N ASP A 242 2.20 -15.63 -9.75
CA ASP A 242 3.18 -16.70 -9.93
C ASP A 242 3.51 -16.97 -11.41
N THR A 243 3.13 -16.08 -12.33
CA THR A 243 3.32 -16.29 -13.78
C THR A 243 4.77 -16.15 -14.22
N GLY A 244 5.60 -15.45 -13.44
CA GLY A 244 6.95 -15.07 -13.85
C GLY A 244 7.01 -13.88 -14.82
N LEU A 245 5.86 -13.34 -15.26
CA LEU A 245 5.81 -12.15 -16.12
C LEU A 245 6.05 -10.88 -15.31
N VAL A 246 6.99 -10.07 -15.77
CA VAL A 246 7.20 -8.70 -15.31
C VAL A 246 6.51 -7.74 -16.24
N ILE A 247 5.76 -6.79 -15.71
CA ILE A 247 5.21 -5.66 -16.44
C ILE A 247 5.89 -4.35 -16.05
N GLU A 248 6.06 -3.48 -17.03
CA GLU A 248 6.53 -2.10 -16.86
C GLU A 248 5.98 -1.24 -18.00
N GLY A 249 6.04 0.08 -17.87
CA GLY A 249 5.54 0.98 -18.91
C GLY A 249 5.55 2.44 -18.50
N THR A 250 4.77 3.24 -19.24
CA THR A 250 4.64 4.67 -19.00
C THR A 250 3.18 5.09 -19.03
N GLY A 251 2.83 5.98 -18.12
CA GLY A 251 1.53 6.59 -18.01
C GLY A 251 0.61 5.82 -17.08
N TYR A 252 0.06 6.51 -16.08
CA TYR A 252 -0.98 5.94 -15.24
C TYR A 252 -1.96 6.99 -14.72
N VAL A 253 -3.16 6.53 -14.41
CA VAL A 253 -4.21 7.29 -13.71
C VAL A 253 -4.61 6.50 -12.47
N LEU A 254 -4.37 7.05 -11.29
CA LEU A 254 -4.78 6.48 -10.01
C LEU A 254 -6.02 7.24 -9.51
N ASP A 255 -7.08 6.50 -9.22
CA ASP A 255 -8.26 7.03 -8.56
C ASP A 255 -8.58 6.21 -7.30
N LEU A 256 -8.33 6.82 -6.15
CA LEU A 256 -8.73 6.29 -4.84
C LEU A 256 -9.83 7.16 -4.21
N SER A 257 -10.51 7.99 -5.01
CA SER A 257 -11.36 9.06 -4.48
C SER A 257 -12.72 8.57 -4.04
N THR A 258 -13.02 8.55 -2.75
CA THR A 258 -14.26 7.95 -2.24
C THR A 258 -15.56 8.61 -2.71
N THR A 259 -15.50 9.85 -3.20
CA THR A 259 -16.70 10.62 -3.56
C THR A 259 -17.02 10.69 -5.06
N THR A 260 -16.01 10.69 -5.94
CA THR A 260 -16.20 10.88 -7.39
C THR A 260 -15.08 10.23 -8.18
N SER A 261 -15.44 9.54 -9.27
CA SER A 261 -14.50 9.05 -10.27
C SER A 261 -14.74 9.73 -11.61
N PRO A 262 -13.68 10.03 -12.39
CA PRO A 262 -13.85 10.58 -13.73
C PRO A 262 -14.46 9.55 -14.68
N ALA A 263 -15.20 10.03 -15.66
CA ALA A 263 -15.71 9.20 -16.76
C ALA A 263 -14.54 8.50 -17.49
N PRO A 264 -14.69 7.25 -17.94
CA PRO A 264 -15.95 6.50 -18.09
C PRO A 264 -16.36 5.69 -16.84
N TRP A 265 -15.63 5.80 -15.74
CA TRP A 265 -15.85 4.96 -14.57
C TRP A 265 -17.08 5.40 -13.76
N SER A 266 -17.72 4.43 -13.10
CA SER A 266 -18.78 4.76 -12.14
C SER A 266 -18.18 5.55 -10.97
N PRO A 267 -18.91 6.47 -10.31
CA PRO A 267 -18.38 7.25 -9.18
C PRO A 267 -17.84 6.43 -8.01
N ALA A 268 -18.20 5.14 -7.92
CA ALA A 268 -17.74 4.19 -6.92
C ALA A 268 -16.47 3.41 -7.32
N TRP A 269 -15.94 3.62 -8.53
CA TRP A 269 -14.80 2.85 -9.03
C TRP A 269 -13.49 3.32 -8.39
N ARG A 270 -12.70 2.38 -7.87
CA ARG A 270 -11.35 2.68 -7.36
C ARG A 270 -10.37 1.79 -8.10
N GLY A 271 -9.23 2.35 -8.46
CA GLY A 271 -8.25 1.59 -9.19
C GLY A 271 -7.17 2.43 -9.83
N LEU A 272 -6.36 1.74 -10.60
CA LEU A 272 -5.24 2.27 -11.33
C LEU A 272 -5.40 1.86 -12.78
N THR A 273 -5.53 2.83 -13.68
CA THR A 273 -5.42 2.60 -15.12
C THR A 273 -3.96 2.79 -15.52
N LEU A 274 -3.42 1.82 -16.24
CA LEU A 274 -2.08 1.85 -16.81
C LEU A 274 -2.20 2.14 -18.30
N GLY A 275 -1.33 3.02 -18.79
CA GLY A 275 -1.12 3.26 -20.21
C GLY A 275 -0.37 2.12 -20.87
N ALA A 276 0.32 2.43 -21.97
CA ALA A 276 1.04 1.42 -22.73
C ALA A 276 2.26 0.90 -21.96
N GLY A 277 2.57 -0.38 -22.16
CA GLY A 277 3.73 -1.00 -21.55
C GLY A 277 4.12 -2.33 -22.17
N THR A 278 5.10 -2.97 -21.55
CA THR A 278 5.68 -4.23 -21.97
C THR A 278 5.52 -5.28 -20.89
N ALA A 279 5.53 -6.55 -21.30
CA ALA A 279 5.60 -7.67 -20.38
C ALA A 279 6.63 -8.71 -20.87
N THR A 280 7.42 -9.27 -19.95
CA THR A 280 8.35 -10.36 -20.26
C THR A 280 8.64 -11.23 -19.05
N GLY A 281 8.74 -12.54 -19.28
CA GLY A 281 9.20 -13.51 -18.29
C GLY A 281 10.68 -13.87 -18.43
N GLU A 282 11.45 -13.20 -19.28
CA GLU A 282 12.83 -13.58 -19.62
C GLU A 282 13.76 -13.74 -18.40
N LYS A 283 13.57 -12.89 -17.37
CA LYS A 283 14.37 -12.90 -16.12
C LYS A 283 13.97 -14.02 -15.16
N TYR A 284 12.70 -14.43 -15.13
CA TYR A 284 12.16 -15.31 -14.08
C TYR A 284 11.72 -16.70 -14.57
N VAL A 285 11.36 -16.83 -15.84
CA VAL A 285 10.98 -18.11 -16.45
C VAL A 285 12.24 -18.78 -16.99
N PRO A 286 12.69 -19.94 -16.47
CA PRO A 286 13.91 -20.60 -16.93
C PRO A 286 13.79 -21.10 -18.38
N ASP A 287 14.94 -21.39 -19.01
CA ASP A 287 15.02 -22.07 -20.29
C ASP A 287 15.97 -23.27 -20.15
N PRO A 288 15.55 -24.51 -20.49
CA PRO A 288 14.24 -24.90 -21.02
C PRO A 288 13.10 -24.91 -19.99
N CYS A 289 11.88 -24.62 -20.44
CA CYS A 289 10.65 -24.68 -19.64
C CYS A 289 9.42 -24.91 -20.53
N ASN A 290 8.43 -25.66 -20.04
CA ASN A 290 7.17 -25.89 -20.76
C ASN A 290 6.34 -24.60 -20.90
N THR A 291 6.47 -23.66 -19.96
CA THR A 291 5.90 -22.30 -20.03
C THR A 291 6.84 -21.29 -20.67
N GLY A 292 7.87 -21.75 -21.40
CA GLY A 292 8.91 -20.90 -21.98
C GLY A 292 8.39 -19.85 -22.98
N TYR A 293 7.15 -19.97 -23.46
CA TYR A 293 6.49 -18.92 -24.24
C TYR A 293 6.37 -17.60 -23.45
N LEU A 294 6.26 -17.66 -22.12
CA LEU A 294 6.22 -16.48 -21.24
C LEU A 294 7.52 -15.67 -21.26
N ARG A 295 8.64 -16.24 -21.73
CA ARG A 295 9.89 -15.50 -21.99
C ARG A 295 9.79 -14.56 -23.20
N GLY A 296 8.70 -14.65 -23.98
CA GLY A 296 8.42 -13.73 -25.07
C GLY A 296 8.35 -12.29 -24.59
N HIS A 297 8.56 -11.35 -25.51
CA HIS A 297 8.33 -9.95 -25.22
C HIS A 297 6.95 -9.57 -25.73
N TYR A 298 6.12 -9.13 -24.81
CA TYR A 298 4.74 -8.75 -25.04
C TYR A 298 4.56 -7.25 -24.84
N THR A 299 3.51 -6.70 -25.42
CA THR A 299 3.06 -5.32 -25.23
C THR A 299 1.59 -5.30 -24.84
N TYR A 300 1.19 -4.27 -24.12
CA TYR A 300 -0.22 -3.93 -23.87
C TYR A 300 -0.41 -2.44 -24.08
N ASP A 301 -1.59 -2.05 -24.59
CA ASP A 301 -1.90 -0.64 -24.83
C ASP A 301 -2.50 0.03 -23.59
N ASN A 302 -3.31 -0.72 -22.84
CA ASN A 302 -3.91 -0.29 -21.58
C ASN A 302 -4.11 -1.50 -20.68
N ALA A 303 -4.05 -1.27 -19.37
CA ALA A 303 -4.39 -2.26 -18.36
C ALA A 303 -5.01 -1.59 -17.14
N ILE A 304 -5.64 -2.38 -16.29
CA ILE A 304 -6.29 -1.89 -15.07
C ILE A 304 -5.83 -2.74 -13.90
N VAL A 305 -5.57 -2.09 -12.77
CA VAL A 305 -5.39 -2.72 -11.47
C VAL A 305 -6.54 -2.27 -10.57
N VAL A 306 -7.22 -3.24 -9.97
CA VAL A 306 -8.26 -3.04 -8.94
C VAL A 306 -7.94 -3.95 -7.75
N ASN A 307 -8.77 -3.94 -6.71
CA ASN A 307 -8.57 -4.73 -5.48
C ASN A 307 -8.18 -6.20 -5.70
N SER A 308 -8.64 -6.79 -6.80
CA SER A 308 -8.45 -8.20 -7.12
C SER A 308 -7.24 -8.48 -8.01
N GLY A 309 -6.45 -7.45 -8.36
CA GLY A 309 -5.20 -7.57 -9.11
C GLY A 309 -5.22 -6.91 -10.49
N PHE A 310 -4.33 -7.38 -11.36
CA PHE A 310 -4.11 -6.86 -12.70
C PHE A 310 -5.06 -7.47 -13.74
N PHE A 311 -5.53 -6.62 -14.65
CA PHE A 311 -6.38 -6.95 -15.79
C PHE A 311 -5.84 -6.32 -17.07
N GLY A 312 -5.55 -7.12 -18.09
CA GLY A 312 -5.10 -6.63 -19.38
C GLY A 312 -4.92 -7.73 -20.41
N SER A 313 -4.73 -7.32 -21.66
CA SER A 313 -4.39 -8.22 -22.76
C SER A 313 -2.97 -7.95 -23.23
N LEU A 314 -2.16 -9.00 -23.28
CA LEU A 314 -0.76 -8.98 -23.68
C LEU A 314 -0.63 -9.52 -25.10
N TYR A 315 0.07 -8.80 -25.98
CA TYR A 315 0.27 -9.17 -27.38
C TYR A 315 1.75 -9.42 -27.67
N LEU A 316 2.07 -10.52 -28.33
CA LEU A 316 3.45 -10.88 -28.64
C LEU A 316 4.03 -9.87 -29.65
N ALA A 317 5.04 -9.10 -29.22
CA ALA A 317 5.62 -8.03 -30.03
C ALA A 317 6.73 -8.53 -30.99
N LYS A 318 7.35 -9.68 -30.69
CA LYS A 318 8.32 -10.33 -31.57
C LYS A 318 8.24 -11.85 -31.41
N PRO A 319 8.64 -12.63 -32.44
CA PRO A 319 8.61 -14.08 -32.36
C PRO A 319 9.32 -14.61 -31.11
N VAL A 320 8.69 -15.57 -30.43
CA VAL A 320 9.25 -16.24 -29.26
C VAL A 320 9.76 -17.61 -29.65
N THR A 321 10.90 -18.02 -29.10
CA THR A 321 11.44 -19.38 -29.23
C THR A 321 11.86 -19.87 -27.86
N PHE A 322 11.48 -21.11 -27.52
CA PHE A 322 11.79 -21.71 -26.23
C PHE A 322 11.99 -23.23 -26.36
N GLY A 323 12.82 -23.80 -25.47
CA GLY A 323 12.95 -25.24 -25.31
C GLY A 323 11.94 -25.79 -24.29
N ALA A 324 11.33 -26.94 -24.59
CA ALA A 324 10.49 -27.66 -23.64
C ALA A 324 11.30 -28.66 -22.80
N LEU A 325 10.80 -28.96 -21.61
CA LEU A 325 11.34 -30.00 -20.72
C LEU A 325 10.79 -31.38 -21.06
N SER A 326 9.60 -31.45 -21.67
CA SER A 326 8.96 -32.71 -22.02
C SER A 326 8.37 -32.66 -23.45
N PRO A 327 8.96 -33.38 -24.42
CA PRO A 327 10.27 -34.05 -24.35
C PRO A 327 11.42 -33.04 -24.35
N LEU A 328 12.45 -33.33 -23.55
CA LEU A 328 13.64 -32.49 -23.44
C LEU A 328 14.31 -32.30 -24.81
N GLY A 329 14.64 -31.04 -25.13
CA GLY A 329 15.32 -30.69 -26.38
C GLY A 329 14.39 -30.45 -27.57
N GLN A 330 13.07 -30.60 -27.39
CA GLN A 330 12.10 -30.06 -28.34
C GLN A 330 12.06 -28.54 -28.23
N THR A 331 12.07 -27.84 -29.37
CA THR A 331 11.99 -26.38 -29.41
C THR A 331 10.74 -25.93 -30.13
N PHE A 332 10.07 -24.92 -29.58
CA PHE A 332 8.92 -24.28 -30.19
C PHE A 332 9.27 -22.85 -30.59
N THR A 333 8.76 -22.42 -31.74
CA THR A 333 8.82 -21.03 -32.19
C THR A 333 7.42 -20.59 -32.58
N PHE A 334 6.99 -19.40 -32.16
CA PHE A 334 5.72 -18.79 -32.55
C PHE A 334 5.95 -17.35 -33.01
N ALA A 335 5.28 -16.94 -34.09
CA ALA A 335 5.45 -15.61 -34.65
C ALA A 335 4.42 -14.60 -34.12
N ALA A 336 3.27 -15.07 -33.64
CA ALA A 336 2.21 -14.24 -33.10
C ALA A 336 1.59 -14.88 -31.86
N GLY A 337 0.96 -14.07 -31.01
CA GLY A 337 0.23 -14.57 -29.86
C GLY A 337 -0.43 -13.47 -29.05
N ALA A 338 -1.44 -13.84 -28.28
CA ALA A 338 -2.12 -12.95 -27.35
C ALA A 338 -2.54 -13.71 -26.09
N MET A 339 -2.54 -13.05 -24.95
CA MET A 339 -2.91 -13.62 -23.65
C MET A 339 -3.77 -12.62 -22.89
N ASP A 340 -4.84 -13.10 -22.26
CA ASP A 340 -5.63 -12.31 -21.31
C ASP A 340 -5.17 -12.65 -19.89
N VAL A 341 -4.84 -11.60 -19.13
CA VAL A 341 -4.46 -11.69 -17.73
C VAL A 341 -5.56 -11.07 -16.90
N TRP A 342 -6.19 -11.83 -16.01
CA TRP A 342 -7.19 -11.36 -15.05
C TRP A 342 -6.76 -11.78 -13.65
N TYR A 343 -7.02 -10.94 -12.64
CA TYR A 343 -6.62 -11.22 -11.26
C TYR A 343 -5.12 -11.51 -11.12
N SER A 344 -4.29 -10.86 -11.93
CA SER A 344 -2.85 -11.12 -12.05
C SER A 344 -2.47 -12.56 -12.48
N GLN A 345 -3.39 -13.29 -13.12
CA GLN A 345 -3.18 -14.64 -13.63
C GLN A 345 -3.55 -14.73 -15.12
N ILE A 346 -2.84 -15.57 -15.88
CA ILE A 346 -3.21 -15.84 -17.27
C ILE A 346 -4.45 -16.73 -17.27
N VAL A 347 -5.55 -16.22 -17.81
CA VAL A 347 -6.83 -16.96 -17.84
C VAL A 347 -7.08 -17.66 -19.17
N ARG A 348 -6.49 -17.15 -20.25
CA ARG A 348 -6.51 -17.76 -21.58
C ARG A 348 -5.50 -17.07 -22.49
N GLY A 349 -5.13 -17.75 -23.56
CA GLY A 349 -4.37 -17.14 -24.64
C GLY A 349 -4.29 -18.04 -25.85
N GLU A 350 -3.60 -17.55 -26.88
CA GLU A 350 -3.35 -18.30 -28.10
C GLU A 350 -1.99 -17.89 -28.67
N LEU A 351 -1.19 -18.87 -29.09
CA LEU A 351 0.03 -18.68 -29.87
C LEU A 351 -0.23 -19.19 -31.28
N ARG A 352 0.22 -18.46 -32.30
CA ARG A 352 -0.08 -18.71 -33.72
C ARG A 352 1.18 -18.71 -34.58
N ASP A 353 1.02 -19.26 -35.78
CA ASP A 353 2.05 -19.30 -36.81
C ASP A 353 3.35 -19.92 -36.30
N GLY A 354 3.19 -21.07 -35.65
CA GLY A 354 4.23 -21.75 -34.91
C GLY A 354 4.92 -22.85 -35.70
N THR A 355 6.07 -23.30 -35.18
CA THR A 355 6.71 -24.54 -35.59
C THR A 355 7.33 -25.23 -34.40
N THR A 356 7.19 -26.55 -34.30
CA THR A 356 7.96 -27.39 -33.38
C THR A 356 9.12 -28.06 -34.12
N THR A 357 10.25 -28.20 -33.43
CA THR A 357 11.39 -28.98 -33.89
C THR A 357 11.73 -30.03 -32.84
N LEU A 358 11.71 -31.30 -33.25
CA LEU A 358 12.03 -32.43 -32.37
C LEU A 358 13.56 -32.56 -32.16
N PRO A 359 14.01 -33.12 -31.03
CA PRO A 359 15.41 -33.41 -30.80
C PRO A 359 15.90 -34.54 -31.74
N TYR A 360 17.20 -34.58 -32.01
CA TYR A 360 17.78 -35.44 -33.05
C TYR A 360 17.58 -36.94 -32.81
N ASP A 361 17.48 -37.32 -31.55
CA ASP A 361 17.32 -38.67 -31.03
C ASP A 361 15.85 -39.12 -30.92
N ALA A 362 14.88 -38.21 -31.09
CA ALA A 362 13.45 -38.57 -31.07
C ALA A 362 12.99 -39.36 -32.31
N VAL A 363 13.77 -39.39 -33.40
CA VAL A 363 13.37 -40.02 -34.65
C VAL A 363 14.07 -41.37 -34.82
N CYS A 364 13.37 -42.45 -34.46
CA CYS A 364 13.90 -43.82 -34.58
C CYS A 364 13.97 -44.36 -36.03
N ALA A 365 13.25 -43.75 -36.97
CA ALA A 365 13.17 -44.18 -38.37
C ALA A 365 13.53 -43.05 -39.35
N GLY A 366 14.70 -43.14 -40.01
CA GLY A 366 15.14 -42.16 -41.01
C GLY A 366 16.66 -42.03 -41.13
N ARG A 367 17.13 -41.17 -42.03
CA ARG A 367 18.56 -40.79 -42.10
C ARG A 367 18.96 -40.10 -40.78
N ARG A 368 20.00 -40.61 -40.10
CA ARG A 368 20.60 -39.95 -38.92
C ARG A 368 20.86 -38.47 -39.23
N ASN A 369 20.60 -37.58 -38.26
CA ASN A 369 20.80 -36.13 -38.29
C ASN A 369 19.79 -35.26 -39.08
N ARG A 370 18.61 -35.76 -39.45
CA ARG A 370 17.51 -34.88 -39.94
C ARG A 370 16.65 -34.38 -38.79
N ARG A 371 16.60 -33.06 -38.59
CA ARG A 371 15.62 -32.42 -37.70
C ARG A 371 14.22 -32.55 -38.32
N VAL A 372 13.27 -33.05 -37.54
CA VAL A 372 11.85 -33.03 -37.90
C VAL A 372 11.28 -31.70 -37.44
N ARG A 373 10.68 -30.95 -38.37
CA ARG A 373 9.99 -29.69 -38.11
C ARG A 373 8.53 -29.84 -38.52
N THR A 374 7.61 -29.53 -37.60
CA THR A 374 6.17 -29.62 -37.85
C THR A 374 5.56 -28.23 -37.68
N PRO A 375 4.78 -27.73 -38.65
CA PRO A 375 4.06 -26.48 -38.50
C PRO A 375 2.93 -26.61 -37.47
N ILE A 376 2.66 -25.51 -36.77
CA ILE A 376 1.60 -25.39 -35.77
C ILE A 376 0.77 -24.17 -36.19
N ALA A 377 -0.50 -24.37 -36.52
CA ALA A 377 -1.37 -23.26 -36.89
C ALA A 377 -1.67 -22.37 -35.67
N ALA A 378 -2.14 -22.99 -34.59
CA ALA A 378 -2.41 -22.35 -33.31
C ALA A 378 -2.32 -23.35 -32.17
N VAL A 379 -2.02 -22.86 -30.96
CA VAL A 379 -2.18 -23.56 -29.68
C VAL A 379 -2.82 -22.61 -28.68
N SER A 380 -3.75 -23.12 -27.88
CA SER A 380 -4.37 -22.39 -26.78
C SER A 380 -3.53 -22.48 -25.52
N ILE A 381 -3.40 -21.36 -24.82
CA ILE A 381 -2.82 -21.30 -23.47
C ILE A 381 -3.95 -21.47 -22.47
N GLN A 382 -3.84 -22.50 -21.62
CA GLN A 382 -4.81 -22.82 -20.58
C GLN A 382 -4.49 -22.08 -19.27
N PRO A 383 -5.45 -21.97 -18.33
CA PRO A 383 -5.23 -21.31 -17.04
C PRO A 383 -4.13 -21.91 -16.17
N ASP A 384 -3.84 -23.20 -16.34
CA ASP A 384 -2.73 -23.92 -15.69
C ASP A 384 -1.38 -23.72 -16.41
N LEU A 385 -1.34 -22.82 -17.40
CA LEU A 385 -0.18 -22.47 -18.23
C LEU A 385 0.23 -23.56 -19.23
N ASP A 386 -0.56 -24.62 -19.38
CA ASP A 386 -0.31 -25.63 -20.40
C ASP A 386 -0.75 -25.16 -21.80
N LEU A 387 -0.07 -25.70 -22.81
CA LEU A 387 -0.42 -25.51 -24.21
C LEU A 387 -1.28 -26.68 -24.70
N ALA A 388 -2.45 -26.37 -25.28
CA ALA A 388 -3.36 -27.36 -25.87
C ALA A 388 -3.59 -27.04 -27.35
N GLY A 389 -3.50 -28.03 -28.25
CA GLY A 389 -3.74 -27.86 -29.68
C GLY A 389 -3.46 -29.07 -30.54
#